data_AF-A0A1I6PYB8-F1
#
_entry.id   AF-A0A1I6PYB8-F1
#
_cell.length_a   1.000
_cell.length_b   1.000
_cell.length_c   1.000
_cell.angle_alpha   90.00
_cell.angle_beta   90.00
_cell.angle_gamma   90.00
#
_symmetry.space_group_name_H-M   'P 1'
#
loop_
_entity.id
_entity.type
_entity.pdbx_description
1 polymer ?
#
loop_
_entity_poly.entity_id
_entity_poly.type
_entity_poly.pdbx_seq_one_letter_code
_entity_poly.pdbx_strand_id
1 'polypeptide(L)' 'MRLSAAEKYEIIQTVTTSAIGVKRTLESFGIQRSTFYKW' A
#
# COMPACT_ATOMS: atom_id res chain seq x y z
N MET A 1 9.23 9.88 -2.65
CA MET A 1 9.54 8.44 -2.47
C MET A 1 9.21 7.73 -3.78
N ARG A 2 10.22 7.24 -4.50
CA ARG A 2 10.01 6.51 -5.77
C ARG A 2 10.20 5.04 -5.45
N LEU A 3 9.09 4.35 -5.17
CA LEU A 3 9.08 2.90 -4.95
C LEU A 3 9.29 2.19 -6.29
N SER A 4 10.13 1.16 -6.29
CA SER A 4 10.27 0.23 -7.40
C SER A 4 8.97 -0.53 -7.65
N ALA A 5 8.84 -1.14 -8.84
CA ALA A 5 7.67 -1.95 -9.17
C ALA A 5 7.49 -3.15 -8.20
N ALA A 6 8.60 -3.74 -7.74
CA ALA A 6 8.58 -4.84 -6.79
C ALA A 6 8.01 -4.39 -5.42
N GLU A 7 8.51 -3.29 -4.87
CA GLU A 7 8.03 -2.78 -3.58
C GLU A 7 6.54 -2.40 -3.65
N LYS A 8 6.09 -1.79 -4.76
CA LYS A 8 4.67 -1.51 -4.97
C LYS A 8 3.83 -2.78 -4.96
N TYR A 9 4.30 -3.85 -5.60
CA TYR A 9 3.60 -5.13 -5.64
C TYR A 9 3.46 -5.76 -4.26
N GLU A 10 4.54 -5.73 -3.45
CA GLU A 10 4.49 -6.22 -2.07
C GLU A 10 3.49 -5.43 -1.21
N ILE A 11 3.43 -4.11 -1.38
CA ILE A 11 2.46 -3.27 -0.67
C ILE A 11 1.03 -3.61 -1.11
N ILE A 12 0.78 -3.78 -2.42
CA ILE A 12 -0.54 -4.16 -2.93
C ILE A 12 -0.98 -5.51 -2.36
N GLN A 13 -0.12 -6.53 -2.42
CA GLN A 13 -0.37 -7.85 -1.82
C GLN A 13 -0.70 -7.76 -0.33
N THR A 14 0.12 -7.00 0.41
CA THR A 14 -0.07 -6.82 1.86
C THR A 14 -1.39 -6.12 2.16
N VAL A 15 -1.75 -5.09 1.40
CA VAL A 15 -3.00 -4.35 1.54
C VAL A 15 -4.22 -5.23 1.21
N THR A 16 -4.15 -6.03 0.15
CA THR A 16 -5.23 -6.93 -0.28
C THR A 16 -5.48 -8.05 0.73
N THR A 17 -4.44 -8.56 1.37
CA THR A 17 -4.53 -9.67 2.35
C THR A 17 -4.73 -9.20 3.79
N SER A 18 -4.71 -7.88 4.04
CA SER A 18 -4.74 -7.33 5.39
C SER A 18 -6.12 -7.44 6.04
N ALA A 19 -6.20 -8.11 7.19
CA ALA A 19 -7.42 -8.23 7.98
C ALA A 19 -7.88 -6.90 8.64
N ILE A 20 -6.96 -5.92 8.78
CA ILE A 20 -7.25 -4.62 9.43
C ILE A 20 -7.78 -3.55 8.46
N GLY A 21 -7.89 -3.89 7.17
CA GLY A 21 -8.45 -3.07 6.12
C GLY A 21 -7.48 -2.04 5.53
N VAL A 22 -7.71 -1.71 4.25
CA VAL A 22 -6.83 -0.89 3.39
C VAL A 22 -6.35 0.41 4.04
N LYS A 23 -7.20 1.10 4.83
CA LYS A 23 -6.82 2.36 5.49
C LYS A 23 -5.66 2.19 6.46
N ARG A 24 -5.84 1.28 7.43
CA ARG A 24 -4.90 1.09 8.54
C ARG A 24 -3.60 0.49 8.04
N THR A 25 -3.68 -0.40 7.06
CA THR A 25 -2.50 -0.97 6.41
C THR A 25 -1.68 0.11 5.73
N LEU A 26 -2.30 1.00 4.94
CA LEU A 26 -1.60 2.10 4.27
C LEU A 26 -1.04 3.15 5.25
N GLU A 27 -1.75 3.43 6.35
CA GLU A 27 -1.25 4.30 7.44
C GLU A 27 0.04 3.74 8.06
N SER A 28 0.14 2.41 8.24
CA SER A 28 1.36 1.75 8.74
C SER A 28 2.55 1.89 7.81
N PHE A 29 2.32 2.02 6.50
CA PHE A 29 3.36 2.24 5.50
C PHE A 29 3.62 3.74 5.24
N GLY A 30 2.88 4.64 5.87
CA GLY A 30 2.95 6.08 5.60
C GLY A 30 2.49 6.47 4.18
N ILE A 31 1.67 5.63 3.53
CA ILE A 31 1.23 5.82 2.16
C ILE A 31 -0.16 6.47 2.14
N GLN A 32 -0.30 7.56 1.39
CA GLN A 32 -1.61 8.15 1.15
C GLN A 32 -2.45 7.26 0.23
N ARG A 33 -3.75 7.10 0.52
CA ARG A 33 -4.69 6.34 -0.32
C ARG A 33 -4.70 6.81 -1.78
N SER A 34 -4.64 8.11 -2.02
CA SER A 34 -4.59 8.70 -3.36
C SER A 34 -3.34 8.28 -4.13
N THR A 35 -2.22 8.05 -3.45
CA THR A 35 -0.99 7.54 -4.05
C THR A 35 -1.12 6.05 -4.36
N PHE A 36 -1.68 5.27 -3.43
CA PHE A 36 -1.90 3.84 -3.62
C PHE A 36 -2.83 3.53 -4.80
N TYR A 37 -3.98 4.21 -4.91
CA TYR A 37 -4.93 4.01 -6.02
C TYR A 37 -4.44 4.53 -7.37
N LYS A 38 -3.30 5.23 -7.43
CA LYS A 38 -2.66 5.64 -8.69
C LYS A 38 -1.62 4.63 -9.19
N TRP A 39 -1.30 3.61 -8.39
CA TRP A 39 -0.42 2.51 -8.79
C TRP A 39 -1.24 1.39 -9.41
#